data_AF-A0A2Z5X4D5-F1
#
_entry.id   AF-A0A2Z5X4D5-F1
#
_cell.length_a   1.000
_cell.length_b   1.000
_cell.length_c   1.000
_cell.angle_alpha   90.00
_cell.angle_beta   90.00
_cell.angle_gamma   90.00
#
_symmetry.space_group_name_H-M   'P 1'
#
loop_
_entity.id
_entity.type
_entity.pdbx_description
1 polymer ?
#
loop_
_entity_poly.entity_id
_entity_poly.type
_entity_poly.pdbx_seq_one_letter_code
_entity_poly.pdbx_strand_id
1 'polypeptide(L)'
;MDRPSRSVPQAAQAAYYGDSSYGRTPPPDLPSLLLKERIIYFGLPLVSPDEYKQQLGVDVTELLIAQLLYLQYEDPEKPIFLYINSTGTSWYTGDAIGFETEAFAICDTLNYIKPPVHTICLGQAMGTAAMILASGTKGFRASLPNASIVLHQARRQTRGQASDLQIQAKEVLTNREAMLRILSRTTGKTPEVLTKDMDRMFYMTPEQAKEYGIIDRVLESTKDLPKAVPALV
;
A
#
# COMPACT_ATOMS: atom_id res chain seq x y z
N MET A 1 -49.91 36.92 -3.95
CA MET A 1 -49.09 35.96 -3.19
C MET A 1 -47.92 35.58 -4.07
N ASP A 2 -46.83 36.32 -3.96
CA ASP A 2 -45.66 36.20 -4.84
C ASP A 2 -44.56 35.43 -4.09
N ARG A 3 -44.04 34.34 -4.66
CA ARG A 3 -42.97 33.56 -4.03
C ARG A 3 -41.64 34.26 -4.32
N PRO A 4 -40.79 34.54 -3.32
CA PRO A 4 -39.47 35.09 -3.60
C PRO A 4 -38.61 34.01 -4.28
N SER A 5 -38.02 34.36 -5.42
CA SER A 5 -37.06 33.54 -6.13
C SER A 5 -35.83 33.31 -5.25
N ARG A 6 -35.49 32.05 -4.99
CA ARG A 6 -34.22 31.70 -4.33
C ARG A 6 -33.11 31.87 -5.35
N SER A 7 -32.30 32.92 -5.18
CA SER A 7 -31.02 33.07 -5.88
C SER A 7 -30.09 31.93 -5.47
N VAL A 8 -29.64 31.15 -6.43
CA VAL A 8 -28.60 30.13 -6.23
C VAL A 8 -27.31 30.86 -5.81
N PRO A 9 -26.61 30.45 -4.73
CA PRO A 9 -25.34 31.06 -4.38
C PRO A 9 -24.34 30.76 -5.51
N GLN A 10 -23.99 31.78 -6.26
CA GLN A 10 -22.94 31.73 -7.26
C GLN A 10 -21.62 31.54 -6.50
N ALA A 11 -20.92 30.42 -6.76
CA ALA A 11 -19.62 30.18 -6.18
C ALA A 11 -18.73 31.40 -6.48
N ALA A 12 -18.18 32.00 -5.43
CA ALA A 12 -17.27 33.12 -5.57
C ALA A 12 -16.01 32.63 -6.32
N GLN A 13 -15.98 32.85 -7.64
CA GLN A 13 -14.75 32.78 -8.40
C GLN A 13 -13.90 33.96 -7.94
N ALA A 14 -12.86 33.68 -7.18
CA ALA A 14 -11.85 34.66 -6.86
C ALA A 14 -11.25 35.16 -8.18
N ALA A 15 -11.45 36.44 -8.48
CA ALA A 15 -10.83 37.08 -9.62
C ALA A 15 -9.32 37.16 -9.38
N TYR A 16 -8.56 36.36 -10.13
CA TYR A 16 -7.11 36.44 -10.22
C TYR A 16 -6.73 37.74 -10.95
N TYR A 17 -6.67 38.86 -10.22
CA TYR A 17 -6.03 40.07 -10.69
C TYR A 17 -4.57 40.06 -10.23
N GLY A 18 -3.62 40.03 -11.18
CA GLY A 18 -2.22 40.31 -10.88
C GLY A 18 -1.20 39.76 -11.88
N ASP A 19 -1.01 40.54 -12.94
CA ASP A 19 0.26 40.80 -13.65
C ASP A 19 1.00 39.67 -14.39
N SER A 20 1.38 40.00 -15.61
CA SER A 20 1.99 39.14 -16.62
C SER A 20 3.50 39.37 -16.65
N SER A 21 4.27 38.53 -15.95
CA SER A 21 5.70 38.27 -16.24
C SER A 21 6.26 37.16 -15.32
N TYR A 22 6.82 36.11 -15.95
CA TYR A 22 7.38 34.88 -15.38
C TYR A 22 6.38 33.83 -14.87
N GLY A 23 6.35 32.70 -15.59
CA GLY A 23 5.49 31.53 -15.38
C GLY A 23 5.42 31.04 -13.94
N ARG A 24 4.37 31.45 -13.24
CA ARG A 24 3.95 30.81 -11.99
C ARG A 24 3.29 29.50 -12.37
N THR A 25 4.02 28.40 -12.21
CA THR A 25 3.41 27.07 -12.20
C THR A 25 2.28 27.05 -11.16
N PRO A 26 1.16 26.38 -11.44
CA PRO A 26 0.12 26.15 -10.44
C PRO A 26 0.76 25.61 -9.14
N PRO A 27 0.23 25.96 -7.96
CA PRO A 27 0.76 25.44 -6.71
C PRO A 27 0.75 23.90 -6.76
N PRO A 28 1.81 23.24 -6.27
CA PRO A 28 1.90 21.79 -6.30
C PRO A 28 0.75 21.17 -5.52
N ASP A 29 0.23 20.05 -6.02
CA ASP A 29 -0.78 19.25 -5.33
C ASP A 29 -0.18 18.48 -4.14
N LEU A 30 -1.04 18.00 -3.26
CA LEU A 30 -0.62 17.34 -2.03
C LEU A 30 0.25 16.08 -2.29
N PRO A 31 -0.10 15.17 -3.23
CA PRO A 31 0.77 14.05 -3.59
C PRO A 31 2.18 14.48 -4.02
N SER A 32 2.31 15.55 -4.82
CA SER A 32 3.62 16.07 -5.21
C SER A 32 4.41 16.64 -4.03
N LEU A 33 3.74 17.30 -3.09
CA LEU A 33 4.38 17.78 -1.86
C LEU A 33 4.90 16.63 -0.99
N LEU A 34 4.13 15.55 -0.85
CA LEU A 34 4.55 14.35 -0.12
C LEU A 34 5.72 13.64 -0.84
N LEU A 35 5.63 13.46 -2.15
CA LEU A 35 6.67 12.80 -2.93
C LEU A 35 7.99 13.57 -2.88
N LYS A 36 7.94 14.91 -2.86
CA LYS A 36 9.12 15.77 -2.66
C LYS A 36 9.82 15.49 -1.32
N GLU A 37 9.06 15.15 -0.29
CA GLU A 37 9.57 14.72 1.02
C GLU A 37 9.84 13.20 1.09
N ARG A 38 9.84 12.51 -0.06
CA ARG A 38 10.06 11.06 -0.21
C ARG A 38 9.01 10.21 0.52
N ILE A 39 7.80 10.74 0.63
CA ILE A 39 6.65 10.10 1.24
C ILE A 39 5.71 9.57 0.15
N ILE A 40 5.43 8.27 0.22
CA ILE A 40 4.43 7.58 -0.60
C ILE A 40 3.28 7.17 0.31
N TYR A 41 2.04 7.46 -0.10
CA TYR A 41 0.84 7.08 0.64
C TYR A 41 0.05 6.01 -0.12
N PHE A 42 -0.01 4.81 0.46
CA PHE A 42 -0.76 3.66 -0.04
C PHE A 42 -2.09 3.51 0.72
N GLY A 43 -3.13 4.17 0.22
CA GLY A 43 -4.46 4.21 0.85
C GLY A 43 -5.59 3.47 0.12
N LEU A 44 -5.44 3.22 -1.18
CA LEU A 44 -6.46 2.55 -2.00
C LEU A 44 -6.20 1.04 -2.10
N PRO A 45 -7.23 0.21 -2.38
CA PRO A 45 -7.02 -1.20 -2.70
C PRO A 45 -6.25 -1.36 -4.01
N LEU A 46 -5.57 -2.49 -4.17
CA LEU A 46 -4.90 -2.89 -5.40
C LEU A 46 -5.89 -3.65 -6.29
N VAL A 47 -6.36 -2.99 -7.34
CA VAL A 47 -7.27 -3.56 -8.34
C VAL A 47 -6.49 -4.03 -9.56
N SER A 48 -6.87 -5.17 -10.12
CA SER A 48 -6.24 -5.70 -11.34
C SER A 48 -7.03 -5.45 -12.62
N PRO A 49 -8.36 -5.66 -12.67
CA PRO A 49 -9.10 -5.51 -13.92
C PRO A 49 -9.06 -4.07 -14.44
N ASP A 50 -8.81 -3.92 -15.74
CA ASP A 50 -8.68 -2.62 -16.40
C ASP A 50 -9.95 -1.78 -16.26
N GLU A 51 -11.13 -2.40 -16.25
CA GLU A 51 -12.39 -1.69 -16.05
C GLU A 51 -12.47 -1.01 -14.67
N TYR A 52 -11.94 -1.65 -13.62
CA TYR A 52 -11.89 -1.03 -12.29
C TYR A 52 -10.85 0.08 -12.24
N LYS A 53 -9.69 -0.10 -12.88
CA LYS A 53 -8.67 0.97 -12.98
C LYS A 53 -9.23 2.20 -13.69
N GLN A 54 -9.99 2.01 -14.78
CA GLN A 54 -10.68 3.08 -15.49
C GLN A 54 -11.73 3.79 -14.63
N GLN A 55 -12.52 3.03 -13.85
CA GLN A 55 -13.52 3.61 -12.95
C GLN A 55 -12.90 4.42 -11.80
N LEU A 56 -11.78 3.94 -11.24
CA LEU A 56 -11.04 4.66 -10.19
C LEU A 56 -10.24 5.85 -10.75
N GLY A 57 -9.93 5.85 -12.05
CA GLY A 57 -9.09 6.84 -12.70
C GLY A 57 -7.61 6.74 -12.32
N VAL A 58 -7.20 5.65 -11.67
CA VAL A 58 -5.83 5.44 -11.19
C VAL A 58 -5.51 3.94 -11.14
N ASP A 59 -4.33 3.59 -11.65
CA ASP A 59 -3.68 2.31 -11.35
C ASP A 59 -2.76 2.50 -10.14
N VAL A 60 -3.19 2.00 -8.99
CA VAL A 60 -2.49 2.18 -7.72
C VAL A 60 -1.14 1.45 -7.73
N THR A 61 -1.08 0.27 -8.35
CA THR A 61 0.14 -0.53 -8.42
C THR A 61 1.17 0.16 -9.29
N GLU A 62 0.76 0.60 -10.48
CA GLU A 62 1.62 1.36 -11.40
C GLU A 62 2.16 2.63 -10.72
N LEU A 63 1.28 3.39 -10.04
CA LEU A 63 1.65 4.62 -9.36
C LEU A 63 2.68 4.38 -8.25
N LEU A 64 2.48 3.36 -7.40
CA LEU A 64 3.41 3.04 -6.32
C LEU A 64 4.79 2.64 -6.86
N ILE A 65 4.83 1.79 -7.89
CA ILE A 65 6.09 1.35 -8.52
C ILE A 65 6.80 2.53 -9.18
N ALA A 66 6.06 3.37 -9.92
CA ALA A 66 6.62 4.56 -10.57
C ALA A 66 7.23 5.52 -9.54
N GLN A 67 6.55 5.76 -8.41
CA GLN A 67 7.05 6.61 -7.34
C GLN A 67 8.31 6.02 -6.68
N LEU A 68 8.33 4.71 -6.41
CA LEU A 68 9.51 4.03 -5.86
C LEU A 68 10.72 4.12 -6.78
N LEU A 69 10.54 3.86 -8.08
CA LEU A 69 11.60 3.97 -9.08
C LEU A 69 12.08 5.42 -9.26
N TYR A 70 11.16 6.37 -9.25
CA TYR A 70 11.48 7.80 -9.30
C TYR A 70 12.33 8.24 -8.11
N LEU A 71 11.94 7.88 -6.89
CA LEU A 71 12.69 8.25 -5.68
C LEU A 71 14.07 7.59 -5.60
N GLN A 72 14.19 6.36 -6.13
CA GLN A 72 15.50 5.74 -6.33
C GLN A 72 16.37 6.53 -7.31
N TYR A 73 15.80 6.97 -8.44
CA TYR A 73 16.54 7.76 -9.42
C TYR A 73 16.95 9.13 -8.88
N GLU A 74 16.08 9.79 -8.12
CA GLU A 74 16.33 11.12 -7.53
C GLU A 74 17.46 11.11 -6.51
N ASP A 75 17.41 10.17 -5.57
CA ASP A 75 18.48 9.98 -4.58
C ASP A 75 18.45 8.53 -4.04
N PRO A 76 19.40 7.67 -4.44
CA PRO A 76 19.41 6.27 -4.03
C PRO A 76 19.86 6.04 -2.58
N GLU A 77 20.43 7.05 -1.90
CA GLU A 77 20.95 6.95 -0.54
C GLU A 77 19.93 7.36 0.52
N LYS A 78 18.96 8.20 0.16
CA LYS A 78 17.94 8.70 1.09
C LYS A 78 16.80 7.68 1.29
N PRO A 79 16.31 7.50 2.53
CA PRO A 79 15.19 6.60 2.79
C PRO A 79 13.90 7.05 2.08
N ILE A 80 13.01 6.08 1.85
CA ILE A 80 11.65 6.31 1.34
C ILE A 80 10.67 5.95 2.46
N PHE A 81 9.65 6.77 2.69
CA PHE A 81 8.62 6.50 3.69
C PHE A 81 7.34 6.05 3.00
N LEU A 82 7.00 4.77 3.15
CA LEU A 82 5.76 4.18 2.63
C LEU A 82 4.73 4.07 3.75
N TYR A 83 3.76 4.98 3.74
CA TYR A 83 2.65 4.98 4.68
C TYR A 83 1.49 4.13 4.14
N ILE A 84 1.00 3.19 4.94
CA ILE A 84 0.05 2.16 4.52
C ILE A 84 -1.24 2.28 5.33
N ASN A 85 -2.35 2.41 4.61
CA ASN A 85 -3.71 2.30 5.11
C ASN A 85 -4.58 1.64 4.03
N SER A 86 -4.34 0.37 3.75
CA SER A 86 -4.95 -0.33 2.62
C SER A 86 -5.37 -1.75 2.98
N THR A 87 -6.40 -2.22 2.29
CA THR A 87 -6.87 -3.60 2.35
C THR A 87 -6.13 -4.51 1.35
N GLY A 88 -5.19 -3.96 0.58
CA GLY A 88 -4.45 -4.70 -0.44
C GLY A 88 -5.34 -5.13 -1.59
N THR A 89 -5.24 -6.39 -2.00
CA THR A 89 -5.96 -7.00 -3.14
C THR A 89 -7.31 -7.59 -2.73
N SER A 90 -7.84 -7.22 -1.56
CA SER A 90 -9.13 -7.69 -1.06
C SER A 90 -9.96 -6.54 -0.50
N TRP A 91 -11.27 -6.73 -0.45
CA TRP A 91 -12.18 -5.89 0.33
C TRP A 91 -12.04 -6.19 1.82
N TYR A 92 -12.62 -5.34 2.67
CA TYR A 92 -12.70 -5.57 4.13
C TYR A 92 -13.36 -6.91 4.51
N THR A 93 -14.26 -7.42 3.66
CA THR A 93 -14.93 -8.72 3.82
C THR A 93 -14.01 -9.91 3.52
N GLY A 94 -12.84 -9.66 2.92
CA GLY A 94 -11.88 -10.66 2.46
C GLY A 94 -12.13 -11.18 1.04
N ASP A 95 -13.12 -10.63 0.32
CA ASP A 95 -13.35 -10.97 -1.08
C ASP A 95 -12.29 -10.29 -1.97
N ALA A 96 -11.71 -11.01 -2.94
CA ALA A 96 -10.70 -10.44 -3.81
C ALA A 96 -11.27 -9.35 -4.74
N ILE A 97 -10.49 -8.29 -4.90
CA ILE A 97 -10.74 -7.17 -5.83
C ILE A 97 -9.61 -7.06 -6.87
N GLY A 98 -8.44 -7.61 -6.57
CA GLY A 98 -7.30 -7.71 -7.48
C GLY A 98 -6.58 -9.04 -7.32
N PHE A 99 -5.58 -9.25 -8.16
CA PHE A 99 -4.69 -10.40 -8.10
C PHE A 99 -3.50 -10.12 -7.20
N GLU A 100 -2.97 -11.15 -6.55
CA GLU A 100 -1.84 -11.04 -5.63
C GLU A 100 -0.58 -10.52 -6.35
N THR A 101 -0.51 -10.70 -7.67
CA THR A 101 0.56 -10.21 -8.55
C THR A 101 0.76 -8.70 -8.45
N GLU A 102 -0.30 -7.92 -8.18
CA GLU A 102 -0.19 -6.48 -7.93
C GLU A 102 0.75 -6.19 -6.75
N ALA A 103 0.51 -6.90 -5.64
CA ALA A 103 1.31 -6.75 -4.44
C ALA A 103 2.70 -7.39 -4.57
N PHE A 104 2.82 -8.49 -5.34
CA PHE A 104 4.12 -9.10 -5.63
C PHE A 104 5.02 -8.12 -6.39
N ALA A 105 4.49 -7.43 -7.40
CA ALA A 105 5.25 -6.42 -8.14
C ALA A 105 5.76 -5.30 -7.22
N ILE A 106 4.93 -4.84 -6.27
CA ILE A 106 5.35 -3.85 -5.26
C ILE A 106 6.43 -4.44 -4.35
N CYS A 107 6.24 -5.65 -3.80
CA CYS A 107 7.21 -6.29 -2.91
C CYS A 107 8.56 -6.53 -3.61
N ASP A 108 8.55 -6.96 -4.86
CA ASP A 108 9.77 -7.15 -5.65
C ASP A 108 10.45 -5.81 -5.92
N THR A 109 9.69 -4.75 -6.21
CA THR A 109 10.23 -3.38 -6.35
C THR A 109 10.88 -2.91 -5.05
N LEU A 110 10.25 -3.13 -3.90
CA LEU A 110 10.84 -2.78 -2.58
C LEU A 110 12.18 -3.48 -2.33
N ASN A 111 12.35 -4.72 -2.80
CA ASN A 111 13.61 -5.46 -2.68
C ASN A 111 14.63 -5.10 -3.77
N TYR A 112 14.16 -4.62 -4.92
CA TYR A 112 14.98 -4.29 -6.08
C TYR A 112 15.67 -2.93 -5.94
N ILE A 113 14.98 -1.95 -5.35
CA ILE A 113 15.53 -0.60 -5.23
C ILE A 113 16.59 -0.49 -4.13
N LYS A 114 17.58 0.39 -4.32
CA LYS A 114 18.67 0.64 -3.37
C LYS A 114 18.25 1.39 -2.09
N PRO A 115 17.38 2.42 -2.13
CA PRO A 115 16.97 3.13 -0.93
C PRO A 115 16.34 2.22 0.13
N PRO A 116 16.66 2.40 1.43
CA PRO A 116 15.91 1.74 2.48
C PRO A 116 14.48 2.30 2.51
N VAL A 117 13.49 1.41 2.37
CA VAL A 117 12.07 1.77 2.50
C VAL A 117 11.58 1.51 3.93
N HIS A 118 11.08 2.56 4.57
CA HIS A 118 10.45 2.54 5.87
C HIS A 118 8.94 2.37 5.69
N THR A 119 8.38 1.27 6.14
CA THR A 119 6.94 0.99 6.02
C THR A 119 6.23 1.33 7.32
N ILE A 120 5.15 2.11 7.24
CA ILE A 120 4.44 2.62 8.43
C ILE A 120 2.94 2.40 8.26
N CYS A 121 2.34 1.53 9.08
CA CYS A 121 0.90 1.32 9.09
C CYS A 121 0.20 2.39 9.95
N LEU A 122 -0.69 3.19 9.34
CA LEU A 122 -1.39 4.30 10.00
C LEU A 122 -2.80 3.94 10.50
N GLY A 123 -3.46 2.98 9.87
CA GLY A 123 -4.84 2.62 10.16
C GLY A 123 -5.07 1.13 9.96
N GLN A 124 -4.75 0.62 8.78
CA GLN A 124 -4.78 -0.82 8.55
C GLN A 124 -3.79 -1.31 7.50
N ALA A 125 -3.45 -2.58 7.60
CA ALA A 125 -2.79 -3.32 6.56
C ALA A 125 -3.40 -4.73 6.53
N MET A 126 -4.22 -5.02 5.52
CA MET A 126 -4.89 -6.33 5.41
C MET A 126 -4.33 -7.15 4.24
N GLY A 127 -4.21 -8.46 4.45
CA GLY A 127 -3.80 -9.42 3.43
C GLY A 127 -2.48 -9.03 2.77
N THR A 128 -2.54 -8.74 1.48
CA THR A 128 -1.36 -8.33 0.70
C THR A 128 -0.81 -6.96 1.09
N ALA A 129 -1.60 -6.06 1.71
CA ALA A 129 -1.06 -4.83 2.29
C ALA A 129 -0.22 -5.10 3.55
N ALA A 130 -0.59 -6.11 4.37
CA ALA A 130 0.25 -6.56 5.49
C ALA A 130 1.55 -7.22 4.99
N MET A 131 1.51 -7.92 3.88
CA MET A 131 2.69 -8.45 3.21
C MET A 131 3.63 -7.35 2.71
N ILE A 132 3.09 -6.28 2.10
CA ILE A 132 3.87 -5.10 1.70
C ILE A 132 4.48 -4.40 2.93
N LEU A 133 3.70 -4.22 4.00
CA LEU A 133 4.18 -3.70 5.28
C LEU A 133 5.37 -4.50 5.82
N ALA A 134 5.26 -5.83 5.82
CA ALA A 134 6.33 -6.73 6.27
C ALA A 134 7.58 -6.69 5.37
N SER A 135 7.42 -6.33 4.10
CA SER A 135 8.49 -6.28 3.08
C SER A 135 9.29 -4.98 3.10
N GLY A 136 8.98 -4.05 4.00
CA GLY A 136 9.86 -2.90 4.26
C GLY A 136 11.24 -3.33 4.79
N THR A 137 12.18 -2.39 4.82
CA THR A 137 13.54 -2.65 5.29
C THR A 137 13.52 -3.13 6.74
N LYS A 138 14.17 -4.26 7.01
CA LYS A 138 14.22 -4.85 8.36
C LYS A 138 14.77 -3.85 9.39
N GLY A 139 14.06 -3.66 10.50
CA GLY A 139 14.35 -2.66 11.53
C GLY A 139 13.58 -1.35 11.35
N PHE A 140 12.99 -1.12 10.18
CA PHE A 140 12.31 0.11 9.76
C PHE A 140 10.82 -0.09 9.46
N ARG A 141 10.25 -1.24 9.87
CA ARG A 141 8.83 -1.55 9.70
C ARG A 141 8.09 -1.15 10.97
N ALA A 142 7.04 -0.36 10.85
CA ALA A 142 6.39 0.26 11.98
C ALA A 142 4.87 0.34 11.85
N SER A 143 4.20 0.60 12.96
CA SER A 143 2.75 0.84 12.99
C SER A 143 2.40 1.85 14.08
N LEU A 144 1.31 2.60 13.88
CA LEU A 144 0.72 3.43 14.93
C LEU A 144 -0.13 2.58 15.90
N PRO A 145 -0.35 3.02 17.16
CA PRO A 145 -0.82 2.15 18.24
C PRO A 145 -2.25 1.61 18.06
N ASN A 146 -3.07 2.28 17.25
CA ASN A 146 -4.47 1.91 17.01
C ASN A 146 -4.71 1.25 15.64
N ALA A 147 -3.65 0.94 14.90
CA ALA A 147 -3.79 0.33 13.59
C ALA A 147 -4.13 -1.17 13.70
N SER A 148 -4.79 -1.71 12.66
CA SER A 148 -5.15 -3.12 12.57
C SER A 148 -4.35 -3.81 11.47
N ILE A 149 -3.58 -4.84 11.84
CA ILE A 149 -2.84 -5.67 10.89
C ILE A 149 -3.58 -6.98 10.74
N VAL A 150 -3.91 -7.37 9.51
CA VAL A 150 -4.72 -8.56 9.25
C VAL A 150 -4.03 -9.46 8.25
N LEU A 151 -3.81 -10.72 8.61
CA LEU A 151 -3.39 -11.75 7.66
C LEU A 151 -4.59 -12.61 7.29
N HIS A 152 -4.70 -12.94 6.01
CA HIS A 152 -5.66 -13.92 5.50
C HIS A 152 -5.17 -14.46 4.16
N GLN A 153 -5.65 -15.64 3.78
CA GLN A 153 -5.42 -16.20 2.46
C GLN A 153 -6.15 -15.39 1.39
N ALA A 154 -5.56 -15.35 0.20
CA ALA A 154 -6.23 -14.96 -1.02
C ALA A 154 -7.50 -15.80 -1.25
N ARG A 155 -8.60 -15.15 -1.64
CA ARG A 155 -9.86 -15.82 -1.99
C ARG A 155 -10.26 -15.45 -3.40
N ARG A 156 -10.31 -16.44 -4.30
CA ARG A 156 -10.78 -16.22 -5.67
C ARG A 156 -12.01 -17.07 -5.96
N GLN A 157 -13.09 -16.43 -6.38
CA GLN A 157 -14.24 -17.12 -6.94
C GLN A 157 -14.07 -17.21 -8.45
N THR A 158 -14.27 -18.39 -9.03
CA THR A 158 -14.20 -18.59 -10.48
C THR A 158 -15.36 -19.47 -10.98
N ARG A 159 -15.72 -19.29 -12.25
CA ARG A 159 -16.73 -20.07 -12.99
C ARG A 159 -16.20 -20.27 -14.42
N GLY A 160 -16.45 -21.43 -15.01
CA GLY A 160 -15.96 -21.75 -16.36
C GLY A 160 -16.02 -23.25 -16.65
N GLN A 161 -15.42 -23.65 -17.77
CA GLN A 161 -15.27 -25.06 -18.11
C GLN A 161 -14.36 -25.77 -17.09
N ALA A 162 -14.49 -27.08 -16.95
CA ALA A 162 -13.68 -27.84 -15.99
C ALA A 162 -12.17 -27.65 -16.19
N SER A 163 -11.70 -27.54 -17.45
CA SER A 163 -10.32 -27.22 -17.80
C SER A 163 -9.89 -25.85 -17.28
N ASP A 164 -10.73 -24.82 -17.46
CA ASP A 164 -10.44 -23.45 -17.01
C ASP A 164 -10.39 -23.38 -15.49
N LEU A 165 -11.32 -24.08 -14.82
CA LEU A 165 -11.34 -24.18 -13.36
C LEU A 165 -10.05 -24.82 -12.84
N GLN A 166 -9.57 -25.89 -13.47
CA GLN A 166 -8.32 -26.56 -13.09
C GLN A 166 -7.10 -25.65 -13.27
N ILE A 167 -7.01 -24.93 -14.40
CA ILE A 167 -5.92 -23.99 -14.67
C ILE A 167 -5.91 -22.87 -13.62
N GLN A 168 -7.06 -22.28 -13.35
CA GLN A 168 -7.18 -21.19 -12.38
C GLN A 168 -6.91 -21.65 -10.95
N ALA A 169 -7.34 -22.86 -10.57
CA ALA A 169 -7.03 -23.42 -9.27
C ALA A 169 -5.52 -23.59 -9.08
N LYS A 170 -4.81 -24.07 -10.11
CA LYS A 170 -3.35 -24.18 -10.08
C LYS A 170 -2.68 -22.82 -9.90
N GLU A 171 -3.15 -21.79 -10.59
CA GLU A 171 -2.62 -20.43 -10.46
C GLU A 171 -2.80 -19.85 -9.05
N VAL A 172 -3.98 -20.04 -8.45
CA VAL A 172 -4.25 -19.61 -7.07
C VAL A 172 -3.31 -20.29 -6.08
N LEU A 173 -3.02 -21.58 -6.27
CA LEU A 173 -2.05 -22.31 -5.42
C LEU A 173 -0.63 -21.76 -5.59
N THR A 174 -0.19 -21.50 -6.82
CA THR A 174 1.12 -20.87 -7.11
C THR A 174 1.25 -19.52 -6.41
N ASN A 175 0.22 -18.67 -6.51
CA ASN A 175 0.23 -17.35 -5.86
C ASN A 175 0.23 -17.46 -4.34
N ARG A 176 -0.52 -18.41 -3.78
CA ARG A 176 -0.50 -18.71 -2.34
C ARG A 176 0.91 -19.08 -1.88
N GLU A 177 1.60 -19.96 -2.59
CA GLU A 177 2.97 -20.37 -2.26
C GLU A 177 3.95 -19.19 -2.32
N ALA A 178 3.81 -18.31 -3.33
CA ALA A 178 4.62 -17.10 -3.44
C ALA A 178 4.38 -16.15 -2.25
N MET A 179 3.12 -15.92 -1.87
CA MET A 179 2.75 -15.11 -0.70
C MET A 179 3.34 -15.67 0.60
N LEU A 180 3.21 -16.98 0.82
CA LEU A 180 3.77 -17.66 1.98
C LEU A 180 5.31 -17.54 2.04
N ARG A 181 5.97 -17.64 0.89
CA ARG A 181 7.43 -17.49 0.79
C ARG A 181 7.88 -16.08 1.16
N ILE A 182 7.19 -15.05 0.66
CA ILE A 182 7.48 -13.64 0.98
C ILE A 182 7.29 -13.41 2.47
N LEU A 183 6.12 -13.77 3.02
CA LEU A 183 5.82 -13.62 4.45
C LEU A 183 6.78 -14.41 5.34
N SER A 184 7.14 -15.63 4.95
CA SER A 184 8.10 -16.45 5.72
C SER A 184 9.46 -15.76 5.80
N ARG A 185 9.97 -15.24 4.68
CA ARG A 185 11.23 -14.49 4.63
C ARG A 185 11.20 -13.21 5.49
N THR A 186 10.09 -12.48 5.49
CA THR A 186 10.01 -11.18 6.16
C THR A 186 9.66 -11.28 7.64
N THR A 187 8.87 -12.29 8.04
CA THR A 187 8.44 -12.49 9.45
C THR A 187 9.31 -13.48 10.21
N GLY A 188 9.99 -14.39 9.51
CA GLY A 188 10.70 -15.52 10.12
C GLY A 188 9.81 -16.70 10.54
N LYS A 189 8.50 -16.64 10.28
CA LYS A 189 7.57 -17.75 10.52
C LYS A 189 7.70 -18.81 9.42
N THR A 190 7.45 -20.08 9.75
CA THR A 190 7.48 -21.15 8.75
C THR A 190 6.22 -21.11 7.88
N PRO A 191 6.25 -21.62 6.64
CA PRO A 191 5.07 -21.69 5.77
C PRO A 191 3.88 -22.42 6.39
N GLU A 192 4.12 -23.40 7.26
CA GLU A 192 3.07 -24.18 7.93
C GLU A 192 2.32 -23.33 8.97
N VAL A 193 3.06 -22.53 9.76
CA VAL A 193 2.46 -21.60 10.73
C VAL A 193 1.63 -20.55 10.00
N LEU A 194 2.22 -19.94 8.96
CA LEU A 194 1.53 -18.93 8.15
C LEU A 194 0.28 -19.51 7.48
N THR A 195 0.35 -20.73 6.95
CA THR A 195 -0.79 -21.42 6.33
C THR A 195 -1.95 -21.58 7.29
N LYS A 196 -1.65 -21.96 8.54
CA LYS A 196 -2.67 -22.14 9.58
C LYS A 196 -3.27 -20.81 10.01
N ASP A 197 -2.42 -19.81 10.27
CA ASP A 197 -2.87 -18.50 10.77
C ASP A 197 -3.68 -17.75 9.70
N MET A 198 -3.35 -17.94 8.42
CA MET A 198 -4.03 -17.30 7.29
C MET A 198 -5.29 -18.03 6.80
N ASP A 199 -5.67 -19.18 7.38
CA ASP A 199 -6.86 -19.91 6.93
C ASP A 199 -8.14 -19.05 7.08
N ARG A 200 -8.18 -18.24 8.14
CA ARG A 200 -9.23 -17.25 8.40
C ARG A 200 -8.64 -15.85 8.49
N MET A 201 -9.50 -14.88 8.81
CA MET A 201 -9.04 -13.53 9.12
C MET A 201 -8.32 -13.57 10.46
N PHE A 202 -7.02 -13.27 10.45
CA PHE A 202 -6.19 -13.21 11.63
C PHE A 202 -5.81 -11.77 11.94
N TYR A 203 -6.55 -11.18 12.88
CA TYR A 203 -6.38 -9.80 13.31
C TYR A 203 -5.32 -9.70 14.39
N MET A 204 -4.46 -8.69 14.27
CA MET A 204 -3.41 -8.37 15.22
C MET A 204 -3.44 -6.89 15.57
N THR A 205 -3.27 -6.58 16.85
CA THR A 205 -2.85 -5.24 17.28
C THR A 205 -1.41 -4.98 16.82
N PRO A 206 -0.94 -3.73 16.84
CA PRO A 206 0.44 -3.41 16.50
C PRO A 206 1.47 -4.17 17.36
N GLU A 207 1.20 -4.37 18.65
CA GLU A 207 2.07 -5.15 19.55
C GLU A 207 2.12 -6.62 19.15
N GLN A 208 0.97 -7.21 18.85
CA GLN A 208 0.89 -8.59 18.36
C GLN A 208 1.59 -8.74 17.00
N ALA A 209 1.43 -7.77 16.09
CA ALA A 209 2.11 -7.78 14.79
C ALA A 209 3.63 -7.64 14.93
N LYS A 210 4.10 -6.90 15.95
CA LYS A 210 5.53 -6.82 16.30
C LYS A 210 6.05 -8.16 16.82
N GLU A 211 5.35 -8.79 17.76
CA GLU A 211 5.71 -10.12 18.27
C GLU A 211 5.65 -11.21 17.17
N TYR A 212 4.72 -11.07 16.23
CA TYR A 212 4.60 -11.95 15.07
C TYR A 212 5.73 -11.76 14.06
N GLY A 213 6.40 -10.60 14.06
CA GLY A 213 7.51 -10.27 13.16
C GLY A 213 7.13 -9.53 11.88
N ILE A 214 5.87 -9.06 11.76
CA ILE A 214 5.40 -8.26 10.61
C ILE A 214 6.00 -6.86 10.67
N ILE A 215 6.05 -6.27 11.86
CA ILE A 215 6.67 -4.96 12.11
C ILE A 215 7.77 -5.09 13.15
N ASP A 216 8.62 -4.07 13.24
CA ASP A 216 9.71 -4.02 14.21
C ASP A 216 9.36 -3.13 15.42
N ARG A 217 8.45 -2.17 15.26
CA ARG A 217 8.11 -1.18 16.30
C ARG A 217 6.69 -0.64 16.21
N VAL A 218 6.18 -0.18 17.35
CA VAL A 218 4.97 0.65 17.45
C VAL A 218 5.43 2.07 17.75
N LEU A 219 4.94 3.06 16.99
CA LEU A 219 5.34 4.47 17.10
C LEU A 219 4.28 5.27 17.87
N GLU A 220 4.68 5.99 18.91
CA GLU A 220 3.80 6.97 19.57
C GLU A 220 4.06 8.38 19.06
N SER A 221 5.30 8.63 18.59
CA SER A 221 5.72 9.91 18.03
C SER A 221 6.65 9.74 16.84
N THR A 222 6.75 10.77 15.99
CA THR A 222 7.74 10.84 14.90
C THR A 222 9.19 10.80 15.40
N LYS A 223 9.42 11.14 16.67
CA LYS A 223 10.73 11.02 17.33
C LYS A 223 11.22 9.57 17.46
N ASP A 224 10.31 8.61 17.35
CA ASP A 224 10.61 7.18 17.50
C ASP A 224 11.02 6.52 16.17
N LEU A 225 10.98 7.30 15.07
CA LEU A 225 11.47 6.84 13.78
C LEU A 225 12.99 6.59 13.88
N PRO A 226 13.46 5.43 13.40
CA PRO A 226 14.88 5.14 13.37
C PRO A 226 15.59 6.16 12.47
N LYS A 227 16.71 6.68 12.98
CA LYS A 227 17.62 7.51 12.17
C LYS A 227 18.13 6.66 11.02
N ALA A 228 18.19 7.24 9.82
CA ALA A 228 18.70 6.56 8.63
C ALA A 228 20.05 5.90 8.95
N VAL A 229 20.15 4.60 8.71
CA VAL A 229 21.44 3.91 8.74
C VAL A 229 22.15 4.29 7.44
N PRO A 230 23.40 4.80 7.49
CA PRO A 230 24.17 5.02 6.27
C PRO A 230 24.17 3.72 5.46
N ALA A 231 23.90 3.81 4.16
CA ALA A 231 23.84 2.64 3.29
C ALA A 231 25.04 1.72 3.56
N LEU A 232 24.76 0.44 3.83
CA LEU A 232 25.80 -0.57 4.04
C LEU A 232 26.68 -0.59 2.78
N VAL A 233 27.97 -0.30 2.99
CA VAL A 233 29.06 -0.37 2.00
C VAL A 233 29.20 -1.79 1.47
#